data_AF-A0A8B9GWV3-F1
#
_entry.id   AF-A0A8B9GWV3-F1
#
_cell.length_a   1.000
_cell.length_b   1.000
_cell.length_c   1.000
_cell.angle_alpha   90.00
_cell.angle_beta   90.00
_cell.angle_gamma   90.00
#
_symmetry.space_group_name_H-M   'P 1'
#
loop_
_entity.id
_entity.type
_entity.pdbx_description
1 polymer ?
#
loop_
_entity_poly.entity_id
_entity_poly.type
_entity_poly.pdbx_seq_one_letter_code
_entity_poly.pdbx_strand_id
1 'polypeptide(L)'
;MHEDFIAAAKGVTIQDQMDLKEITDQAYTNYKKTSEELRGVIDPTTLYRARTEYQSEFQRYWKEHKKGPIQQNMINIVEKGNRILKKHLKNFVEEGLCPNTCGLLFQGVMNCSSCQYGLFQCWLEPQQDCGVHELKGQEGEQVVLDCFLSWHSLIIGQAEYHYSWKRGARNFSDQELFEVLVVTEESKIVLNQLSVSEQGVYRCLLLDKHGTELSRMHFILNIIPSPSSTPRPIPTLPALPSLDLRPTRLHRDTLIIILAFLTVVSISASLAIIVSLCTMMMVKRQKSVRTRPKEDEEVQNEQSDQKNRSGLIKHPIKYV
;
A
#
# COMPACT_ATOMS: atom_id res chain seq x y z
N MET A 1 41.03 12.11 -10.89
CA MET A 1 41.46 13.40 -10.29
C MET A 1 42.90 13.34 -9.79
N HIS A 2 43.22 12.48 -8.80
CA HIS A 2 44.62 12.31 -8.39
C HIS A 2 45.48 11.72 -9.51
N GLU A 3 44.99 10.73 -10.25
CA GLU A 3 45.67 10.18 -11.43
C GLU A 3 45.94 11.24 -12.51
N ASP A 4 44.92 12.02 -12.89
CA ASP A 4 45.07 13.15 -13.83
C ASP A 4 46.11 14.17 -13.35
N PHE A 5 46.13 14.42 -12.04
CA PHE A 5 47.09 15.33 -11.41
C PHE A 5 48.52 14.77 -11.48
N ILE A 6 48.74 13.50 -11.12
CA ILE A 6 50.04 12.83 -11.17
C ILE A 6 50.56 12.79 -12.62
N ALA A 7 49.69 12.46 -13.59
CA ALA A 7 50.02 12.44 -15.01
C ALA A 7 50.36 13.84 -15.58
N ALA A 8 49.73 14.90 -15.07
CA ALA A 8 49.96 16.28 -15.52
C ALA A 8 51.12 16.99 -14.79
N ALA A 9 51.71 16.39 -13.75
CA ALA A 9 52.71 17.02 -12.91
C ALA A 9 54.07 17.14 -13.64
N LYS A 10 54.40 18.35 -14.09
CA LYS A 10 55.66 18.64 -14.80
C LYS A 10 56.86 18.67 -13.85
N GLY A 11 57.98 18.09 -14.27
CA GLY A 11 59.24 18.10 -13.51
C GLY A 11 59.30 17.08 -12.37
N VAL A 12 58.39 16.11 -12.36
CA VAL A 12 58.28 15.02 -11.40
C VAL A 12 59.00 13.78 -11.96
N THR A 13 59.82 13.10 -11.17
CA THR A 13 60.53 11.89 -11.62
C THR A 13 59.60 10.67 -11.65
N ILE A 14 60.04 9.57 -12.30
CA ILE A 14 59.30 8.30 -12.29
C ILE A 14 59.16 7.79 -10.85
N GLN A 15 60.18 7.96 -10.01
CA GLN A 15 60.12 7.57 -8.60
C GLN A 15 59.07 8.41 -7.84
N ASP A 16 59.08 9.73 -7.99
CA ASP A 16 58.07 10.59 -7.37
C ASP A 16 56.64 10.21 -7.82
N GLN A 17 56.44 9.80 -9.08
CA GLN A 17 55.14 9.31 -9.56
C GLN A 17 54.71 8.00 -8.88
N MET A 18 55.66 7.09 -8.61
CA MET A 18 55.41 5.86 -7.85
C MET A 18 55.08 6.16 -6.40
N ASP A 19 55.85 7.02 -5.72
CA ASP A 19 55.62 7.46 -4.34
C ASP A 19 54.24 8.12 -4.19
N LEU A 20 53.89 9.04 -5.10
CA LEU A 20 52.60 9.73 -5.10
C LEU A 20 51.44 8.77 -5.30
N LYS A 21 51.62 7.74 -6.15
CA LYS A 21 50.62 6.69 -6.34
C LYS A 21 50.42 5.88 -5.06
N GLU A 22 51.49 5.43 -4.43
CA GLU A 22 51.44 4.69 -3.15
C GLU A 22 50.73 5.49 -2.06
N ILE A 23 51.05 6.78 -1.93
CA ILE A 23 50.36 7.72 -1.01
C ILE A 23 48.85 7.77 -1.31
N THR A 24 48.45 7.84 -2.59
CA THR A 24 47.02 7.89 -2.96
C THR A 24 46.29 6.56 -2.75
N ASP A 25 46.94 5.42 -3.03
CA ASP A 25 46.36 4.08 -2.83
C ASP A 25 46.17 3.79 -1.32
N GLN A 26 47.13 4.18 -0.49
CA GLN A 26 47.00 4.14 0.96
C GLN A 26 45.90 5.09 1.47
N ALA A 27 45.76 6.28 0.87
CA ALA A 27 44.69 7.20 1.23
C ALA A 27 43.29 6.63 0.90
N TYR A 28 43.10 6.00 -0.25
CA TYR A 28 41.83 5.34 -0.59
C TYR A 28 41.51 4.18 0.36
N THR A 29 42.52 3.43 0.78
CA THR A 29 42.37 2.40 1.83
C THR A 29 41.90 3.02 3.15
N ASN A 30 42.49 4.17 3.54
CA ASN A 30 42.09 4.90 4.75
C ASN A 30 40.67 5.50 4.63
N TYR A 31 40.26 5.97 3.45
CA TYR A 31 38.91 6.49 3.19
C TYR A 31 37.87 5.37 3.33
N LYS A 32 38.14 4.20 2.74
CA LYS A 32 37.30 3.01 2.84
C LYS A 32 37.13 2.57 4.30
N LYS A 33 38.24 2.42 5.04
CA LYS A 33 38.21 2.11 6.48
C LYS A 33 37.41 3.14 7.29
N THR A 34 37.64 4.43 7.03
CA THR A 34 36.91 5.53 7.70
C THR A 34 35.41 5.48 7.40
N SER A 35 35.01 5.03 6.22
CA SER A 35 33.60 4.77 5.92
C SER A 35 33.08 3.52 6.58
N GLU A 36 33.83 2.43 6.66
CA GLU A 36 33.42 1.19 7.34
C GLU A 36 33.24 1.41 8.85
N GLU A 37 34.08 2.24 9.48
CA GLU A 37 33.89 2.77 10.85
C GLU A 37 32.58 3.57 11.01
N LEU A 38 32.03 4.11 9.92
CA LEU A 38 30.83 4.95 9.86
C LEU A 38 29.76 4.34 8.94
N ARG A 39 29.33 3.12 9.28
CA ARG A 39 28.24 2.33 8.65
C ARG A 39 28.51 1.80 7.22
N GLY A 40 29.59 2.20 6.56
CA GLY A 40 30.00 1.69 5.23
C GLY A 40 29.16 2.20 4.05
N VAL A 41 28.27 3.17 4.29
CA VAL A 41 27.30 3.68 3.30
C VAL A 41 27.23 5.21 3.32
N ILE A 42 26.84 5.80 2.19
CA ILE A 42 26.69 7.26 2.02
C ILE A 42 25.55 7.55 1.03
N ASP A 43 24.74 8.56 1.28
CA ASP A 43 23.75 9.00 0.29
C ASP A 43 24.39 9.84 -0.86
N PRO A 44 23.74 9.95 -2.03
CA PRO A 44 24.28 10.70 -3.17
C PRO A 44 24.59 12.18 -2.87
N THR A 45 23.80 12.83 -1.99
CA THR A 45 23.94 14.25 -1.65
C THR A 45 25.14 14.48 -0.74
N THR A 46 25.32 13.65 0.29
CA THR A 46 26.50 13.73 1.16
C THR A 46 27.78 13.40 0.38
N LEU A 47 27.75 12.40 -0.50
CA LEU A 47 28.87 12.09 -1.40
C LEU A 47 29.23 13.28 -2.30
N TYR A 48 28.23 13.93 -2.90
CA TYR A 48 28.43 15.13 -3.72
C TYR A 48 29.04 16.29 -2.91
N ARG A 49 28.54 16.54 -1.69
CA ARG A 49 29.07 17.59 -0.79
C ARG A 49 30.52 17.33 -0.40
N ALA A 50 30.84 16.12 0.08
CA ALA A 50 32.19 15.73 0.48
C ALA A 50 33.18 15.80 -0.69
N ARG A 51 32.78 15.30 -1.87
CA ARG A 51 33.57 15.39 -3.11
C ARG A 51 33.85 16.84 -3.50
N THR A 52 32.83 17.69 -3.47
CA THR A 52 32.95 19.10 -3.90
C THR A 52 33.83 19.92 -2.95
N GLU A 53 33.66 19.74 -1.62
CA GLU A 53 34.53 20.35 -0.61
C GLU A 53 35.99 19.92 -0.82
N TYR A 54 36.24 18.61 -1.00
CA TYR A 54 37.58 18.09 -1.22
C TYR A 54 38.21 18.58 -2.54
N GLN A 55 37.45 18.61 -3.65
CA GLN A 55 37.93 19.11 -4.94
C GLN A 55 38.34 20.58 -4.87
N SER A 56 37.57 21.42 -4.17
CA SER A 56 37.90 22.84 -3.97
C SER A 56 39.16 23.00 -3.11
N GLU A 57 39.25 22.27 -2.01
CA GLU A 57 40.42 22.27 -1.11
C GLU A 57 41.69 21.79 -1.81
N PHE A 58 41.62 20.73 -2.60
CA PHE A 58 42.75 20.22 -3.39
C PHE A 58 43.26 21.28 -4.38
N GLN A 59 42.35 21.91 -5.13
CA GLN A 59 42.71 22.95 -6.09
C GLN A 59 43.31 24.20 -5.42
N ARG A 60 42.81 24.59 -4.24
CA ARG A 60 43.37 25.73 -3.47
C ARG A 60 44.75 25.38 -2.93
N TYR A 61 44.86 24.28 -2.20
CA TYR A 61 46.10 23.85 -1.55
C TYR A 61 47.24 23.73 -2.57
N TRP A 62 46.98 23.14 -3.74
CA TRP A 62 47.99 22.98 -4.78
C TRP A 62 48.39 24.28 -5.49
N LYS A 63 47.48 25.28 -5.56
CA LYS A 63 47.83 26.61 -6.10
C LYS A 63 48.80 27.35 -5.18
N GLU A 64 48.66 27.16 -3.87
CA GLU A 64 49.47 27.81 -2.83
C GLU A 64 50.82 27.09 -2.62
N HIS A 65 50.84 25.76 -2.55
CA HIS A 65 52.00 24.97 -2.10
C HIS A 65 52.95 24.50 -3.23
N LYS A 66 52.92 25.14 -4.40
CA LYS A 66 53.65 24.75 -5.64
C LYS A 66 55.16 24.50 -5.52
N LYS A 67 55.80 24.97 -4.44
CA LYS A 67 57.26 24.88 -4.22
C LYS A 67 57.66 23.95 -3.06
N GLY A 68 56.70 23.33 -2.38
CA GLY A 68 56.96 22.38 -1.30
C GLY A 68 57.30 20.96 -1.79
N PRO A 69 57.81 20.07 -0.92
CA PRO A 69 58.04 18.66 -1.26
C PRO A 69 56.75 17.99 -1.73
N ILE A 70 56.78 17.39 -2.91
CA ILE A 70 55.56 16.95 -3.60
C ILE A 70 54.86 15.80 -2.85
N GLN A 71 55.63 14.86 -2.28
CA GLN A 71 55.14 13.78 -1.43
C GLN A 71 54.43 14.32 -0.18
N GLN A 72 55.08 15.23 0.57
CA GLN A 72 54.50 15.79 1.80
C GLN A 72 53.23 16.60 1.53
N ASN A 73 53.22 17.38 0.44
CA ASN A 73 52.03 18.10 -0.01
C ASN A 73 50.88 17.13 -0.34
N MET A 74 51.18 15.99 -0.99
CA MET A 74 50.19 14.96 -1.28
C MET A 74 49.64 14.31 0.00
N ILE A 75 50.51 13.89 0.93
CA ILE A 75 50.12 13.33 2.24
C ILE A 75 49.17 14.30 2.97
N ASN A 76 49.57 15.57 3.09
CA ASN A 76 48.79 16.60 3.78
C ASN A 76 47.39 16.78 3.17
N ILE A 77 47.28 16.81 1.83
CA ILE A 77 45.98 17.04 1.18
C ILE A 77 45.09 15.80 1.21
N VAL A 78 45.63 14.59 1.04
CA VAL A 78 44.82 13.37 1.13
C VAL A 78 44.35 13.08 2.56
N GLU A 79 45.18 13.39 3.58
CA GLU A 79 44.75 13.38 4.98
C GLU A 79 43.61 14.37 5.23
N LYS A 80 43.72 15.59 4.69
CA LYS A 80 42.64 16.59 4.77
C LYS A 80 41.36 16.07 4.10
N GLY A 81 41.49 15.37 2.97
CA GLY A 81 40.40 14.65 2.32
C GLY A 81 39.71 13.63 3.23
N ASN A 82 40.48 12.83 3.99
CA ASN A 82 39.89 11.89 4.95
C ASN A 82 39.12 12.61 6.07
N ARG A 83 39.65 13.75 6.56
CA ARG A 83 39.00 14.55 7.62
C ARG A 83 37.68 15.16 7.11
N ILE A 84 37.64 15.63 5.86
CA ILE A 84 36.43 16.12 5.18
C ILE A 84 35.41 14.99 5.04
N LEU A 85 35.82 13.82 4.53
CA LEU A 85 34.96 12.65 4.41
C LEU A 85 34.39 12.22 5.77
N LYS A 86 35.23 12.10 6.80
CA LYS A 86 34.83 11.71 8.17
C LYS A 86 33.80 12.67 8.78
N LYS A 87 33.94 13.97 8.54
CA LYS A 87 32.98 15.02 8.96
C LYS A 87 31.62 14.80 8.27
N HIS A 88 31.59 14.71 6.95
CA HIS A 88 30.34 14.51 6.20
C HIS A 88 29.64 13.20 6.54
N LEU A 89 30.40 12.10 6.69
CA LEU A 89 29.87 10.80 7.10
C LEU A 89 29.30 10.81 8.52
N LYS A 90 29.92 11.51 9.49
CA LYS A 90 29.38 11.65 10.84
C LYS A 90 28.00 12.31 10.83
N ASN A 91 27.90 13.50 10.22
CA ASN A 91 26.62 14.21 10.11
C ASN A 91 25.56 13.37 9.38
N PHE A 92 25.95 12.63 8.32
CA PHE A 92 25.05 11.71 7.65
C PHE A 92 24.59 10.56 8.56
N VAL A 93 25.48 9.91 9.31
CA VAL A 93 25.12 8.81 10.21
C VAL A 93 24.28 9.30 11.41
N GLU A 94 24.48 10.54 11.87
CA GLU A 94 23.79 11.13 13.02
C GLU A 94 22.41 11.73 12.67
N GLU A 95 22.26 12.36 11.50
CA GLU A 95 21.05 13.12 11.12
C GLU A 95 20.36 12.63 9.83
N GLY A 96 21.09 11.95 8.94
CA GLY A 96 20.63 11.66 7.57
C GLY A 96 20.32 10.19 7.26
N LEU A 97 20.94 9.25 7.97
CA LEU A 97 20.78 7.81 7.79
C LEU A 97 19.71 7.28 8.73
N CYS A 98 18.67 6.66 8.18
CA CYS A 98 17.54 6.11 8.95
C CYS A 98 16.84 7.13 9.88
N PRO A 99 16.29 8.23 9.35
CA PRO A 99 15.57 9.24 10.14
C PRO A 99 14.19 8.77 10.64
N ASN A 100 13.76 7.55 10.33
CA ASN A 100 12.50 6.99 10.82
C ASN A 100 12.62 6.54 12.28
N THR A 101 11.73 7.05 13.14
CA THR A 101 11.67 6.73 14.58
C THR A 101 10.80 5.50 14.89
N CYS A 102 10.20 4.89 13.87
CA CYS A 102 9.32 3.74 13.93
C CYS A 102 9.22 3.12 12.52
N GLY A 103 8.55 1.97 12.40
CA GLY A 103 8.28 1.35 11.10
C GLY A 103 9.55 0.96 10.32
N LEU A 104 9.42 0.96 9.01
CA LEU A 104 10.39 0.49 8.03
C LEU A 104 10.57 1.53 6.92
N LEU A 105 11.82 1.93 6.67
CA LEU A 105 12.19 2.83 5.57
C LEU A 105 13.28 2.17 4.72
N PHE A 106 13.16 2.29 3.39
CA PHE A 106 14.21 1.92 2.44
C PHE A 106 14.87 3.18 1.89
N GLN A 107 16.11 3.44 2.29
CA GLN A 107 16.85 4.64 1.91
C GLN A 107 17.86 4.36 0.78
N GLY A 108 17.86 5.17 -0.27
CA GLY A 108 18.83 5.03 -1.37
C GLY A 108 20.22 5.48 -0.96
N VAL A 109 21.20 4.56 -0.98
CA VAL A 109 22.60 4.82 -0.61
C VAL A 109 23.58 4.21 -1.63
N MET A 110 24.84 4.62 -1.56
CA MET A 110 25.97 3.92 -2.14
C MET A 110 26.73 3.17 -1.05
N ASN A 111 27.11 1.93 -1.32
CA ASN A 111 28.10 1.20 -0.51
C ASN A 111 29.51 1.72 -0.84
N CYS A 112 30.19 2.29 0.14
CA CYS A 112 31.47 2.98 -0.07
C CYS A 112 32.63 2.03 -0.44
N SER A 113 32.49 0.74 -0.15
CA SER A 113 33.52 -0.27 -0.34
C SER A 113 33.48 -0.97 -1.70
N SER A 114 32.35 -0.86 -2.42
CA SER A 114 32.08 -1.43 -3.75
C SER A 114 31.62 -0.41 -4.79
N CYS A 115 31.32 0.83 -4.37
CA CYS A 115 30.73 1.90 -5.18
C CYS A 115 29.35 1.54 -5.80
N GLN A 116 28.69 0.48 -5.34
CA GLN A 116 27.38 0.07 -5.84
C GLN A 116 26.26 0.86 -5.12
N TYR A 117 25.27 1.30 -5.88
CA TYR A 117 24.03 1.86 -5.33
C TYR A 117 23.08 0.74 -4.90
N GLY A 118 22.34 0.96 -3.82
CA GLY A 118 21.36 0.03 -3.30
C GLY A 118 20.40 0.69 -2.31
N LEU A 119 19.47 -0.11 -1.79
CA LEU A 119 18.57 0.30 -0.72
C LEU A 119 19.15 -0.15 0.62
N PHE A 120 19.33 0.78 1.55
CA PHE A 120 19.61 0.51 2.94
C PHE A 120 18.30 0.31 3.69
N GLN A 121 18.18 -0.79 4.43
CA GLN A 121 16.99 -1.09 5.21
C GLN A 121 17.11 -0.46 6.60
N CYS A 122 16.24 0.51 6.87
CA CYS A 122 16.14 1.22 8.13
C CYS A 122 14.97 0.65 8.95
N TRP A 123 15.29 -0.32 9.80
CA TRP A 123 14.38 -0.90 10.77
C TRP A 123 14.81 -0.57 12.20
N LEU A 124 13.84 -0.64 13.13
CA LEU A 124 14.08 -0.55 14.57
C LEU A 124 13.64 -1.86 15.21
N GLU A 125 14.50 -2.43 16.05
CA GLU A 125 14.19 -3.62 16.85
C GLU A 125 13.92 -3.22 18.31
N PRO A 126 12.81 -3.64 18.93
CA PRO A 126 11.69 -4.38 18.32
C PRO A 126 10.85 -3.49 17.38
N GLN A 127 10.20 -4.11 16.39
CA GLN A 127 9.26 -3.42 15.51
C GLN A 127 8.09 -2.89 16.35
N GLN A 128 7.89 -1.58 16.35
CA GLN A 128 6.83 -0.89 17.08
C GLN A 128 5.94 -0.11 16.10
N ASP A 129 4.64 -0.11 16.40
CA ASP A 129 3.67 0.83 15.84
C ASP A 129 4.17 2.26 15.99
N CYS A 130 3.92 3.09 14.98
CA CYS A 130 4.33 4.49 14.96
C CYS A 130 3.55 5.38 15.92
N GLY A 131 2.44 4.90 16.50
CA GLY A 131 1.69 5.64 17.49
C GLY A 131 0.28 5.10 17.73
N VAL A 132 -0.26 5.49 18.89
CA VAL A 132 -1.68 5.34 19.25
C VAL A 132 -2.19 6.72 19.63
N HIS A 133 -3.22 7.20 18.92
CA HIS A 133 -3.75 8.55 19.08
C HIS A 133 -5.19 8.51 19.59
N GLU A 134 -5.42 9.02 20.80
CA GLU A 134 -6.79 9.22 21.30
C GLU A 134 -7.42 10.46 20.67
N LEU A 135 -8.56 10.27 20.00
CA LEU A 135 -9.32 11.34 19.37
C LEU A 135 -10.69 11.47 20.05
N LYS A 136 -11.16 12.72 20.17
CA LYS A 136 -12.48 13.06 20.70
C LYS A 136 -13.17 13.99 19.71
N GLY A 137 -14.37 13.65 19.29
CA GLY A 137 -15.24 14.50 18.48
C GLY A 137 -16.65 14.54 19.07
N GLN A 138 -17.43 15.58 18.79
CA GLN A 138 -18.86 15.57 19.09
C GLN A 138 -19.65 15.05 17.89
N GLU A 139 -20.84 14.53 18.16
CA GLU A 139 -21.77 14.10 17.11
C GLU A 139 -22.15 15.27 16.20
N GLY A 140 -22.05 15.06 14.88
CA GLY A 140 -22.23 16.08 13.85
C GLY A 140 -20.99 16.93 13.53
N GLU A 141 -19.91 16.85 14.32
CA GLU A 141 -18.64 17.53 14.03
C GLU A 141 -17.77 16.74 13.02
N GLN A 142 -16.53 17.18 12.87
CA GLN A 142 -15.53 16.63 11.96
C GLN A 142 -14.25 16.26 12.74
N VAL A 143 -13.63 15.14 12.40
CA VAL A 143 -12.32 14.71 12.93
C VAL A 143 -11.40 14.32 11.78
N VAL A 144 -10.11 14.65 11.91
CA VAL A 144 -9.06 14.34 10.94
C VAL A 144 -8.17 13.22 11.47
N LEU A 145 -7.95 12.19 10.65
CA LEU A 145 -7.00 11.11 10.93
C LEU A 145 -5.69 11.37 10.15
N ASP A 146 -4.77 12.10 10.77
CA ASP A 146 -3.46 12.44 10.19
C ASP A 146 -2.46 11.32 10.43
N CYS A 147 -2.08 10.59 9.38
CA CYS A 147 -1.13 9.49 9.40
C CYS A 147 0.26 9.91 8.87
N PHE A 148 0.52 11.20 8.71
CA PHE A 148 1.79 11.70 8.19
C PHE A 148 2.91 11.66 9.23
N LEU A 149 4.03 11.01 8.87
CA LEU A 149 5.32 11.19 9.55
C LEU A 149 6.30 11.87 8.60
N SER A 150 7.21 12.68 9.13
CA SER A 150 8.17 13.45 8.34
C SER A 150 8.96 12.59 7.34
N TRP A 151 9.38 11.41 7.76
CA TRP A 151 10.14 10.47 6.95
C TRP A 151 9.31 9.79 5.84
N HIS A 152 7.98 9.85 5.85
CA HIS A 152 7.15 9.34 4.74
C HIS A 152 7.46 10.08 3.43
N SER A 153 7.88 11.35 3.51
CA SER A 153 8.34 12.14 2.35
C SER A 153 9.63 11.62 1.69
N LEU A 154 10.33 10.67 2.33
CA LEU A 154 11.58 10.07 1.86
C LEU A 154 11.38 8.70 1.20
N ILE A 155 10.14 8.19 1.16
CA ILE A 155 9.81 6.88 0.58
C ILE A 155 10.04 6.92 -0.93
N ILE A 156 10.71 5.87 -1.44
CA ILE A 156 11.10 5.78 -2.84
C ILE A 156 10.02 5.02 -3.62
N GLY A 157 9.28 5.75 -4.47
CA GLY A 157 8.25 5.21 -5.35
C GLY A 157 6.84 5.60 -4.90
N GLN A 158 5.84 4.84 -5.35
CA GLN A 158 4.46 5.01 -4.93
C GLN A 158 4.21 4.20 -3.65
N ALA A 159 3.52 4.84 -2.70
CA ALA A 159 3.04 4.26 -1.46
C ALA A 159 1.66 4.83 -1.15
N GLU A 160 0.76 3.99 -0.64
CA GLU A 160 -0.64 4.34 -0.39
C GLU A 160 -0.98 4.18 1.10
N TYR A 161 -1.83 5.07 1.62
CA TYR A 161 -2.39 5.00 2.96
C TYR A 161 -3.69 4.21 2.94
N HIS A 162 -3.68 3.06 3.61
CA HIS A 162 -4.82 2.18 3.78
C HIS A 162 -5.45 2.45 5.15
N TYR A 163 -6.59 3.12 5.15
CA TYR A 163 -7.40 3.34 6.34
C TYR A 163 -8.43 2.24 6.50
N SER A 164 -8.49 1.68 7.71
CA SER A 164 -9.41 0.61 8.08
C SER A 164 -9.98 0.87 9.48
N TRP A 165 -11.17 0.38 9.77
CA TRP A 165 -11.92 0.71 10.98
C TRP A 165 -12.55 -0.52 11.64
N LYS A 166 -12.59 -0.50 12.98
CA LYS A 166 -13.28 -1.50 13.79
C LYS A 166 -14.27 -0.81 14.72
N ARG A 167 -15.56 -0.98 14.39
CA ARG A 167 -16.71 -0.39 15.12
C ARG A 167 -16.75 -0.82 16.59
N GLY A 168 -16.98 0.15 17.47
CA GLY A 168 -17.20 -0.04 18.91
C GLY A 168 -15.98 -0.48 19.73
N ALA A 169 -14.84 -0.76 19.09
CA ALA A 169 -13.62 -1.17 19.78
C ALA A 169 -13.01 0.00 20.60
N ARG A 170 -12.47 -0.33 21.79
CA ARG A 170 -11.71 0.61 22.64
C ARG A 170 -10.23 0.24 22.75
N ASN A 171 -9.91 -1.03 22.54
CA ASN A 171 -8.57 -1.59 22.43
C ASN A 171 -8.45 -2.27 21.06
N PHE A 172 -7.24 -2.60 20.65
CA PHE A 172 -6.95 -3.33 19.42
C PHE A 172 -5.91 -4.44 19.67
N SER A 173 -5.80 -5.36 18.72
CA SER A 173 -4.74 -6.38 18.64
C SER A 173 -4.42 -6.66 17.18
N ASP A 174 -3.19 -7.06 16.87
CA ASP A 174 -2.70 -7.24 15.50
C ASP A 174 -3.47 -8.28 14.67
N GLN A 175 -4.11 -9.23 15.35
CA GLN A 175 -4.89 -10.31 14.74
C GLN A 175 -6.35 -9.92 14.44
N GLU A 176 -6.76 -8.70 14.77
CA GLU A 176 -8.15 -8.27 14.61
C GLU A 176 -8.48 -7.86 13.17
N LEU A 177 -9.68 -8.23 12.73
CA LEU A 177 -10.22 -7.83 11.44
C LEU A 177 -10.76 -6.39 11.53
N PHE A 178 -10.30 -5.53 10.61
CA PHE A 178 -10.79 -4.18 10.40
C PHE A 178 -11.50 -4.11 9.05
N GLU A 179 -12.63 -3.39 8.98
CA GLU A 179 -13.34 -3.08 7.74
C GLU A 179 -12.52 -2.02 6.96
N VAL A 180 -12.29 -2.21 5.65
CA VAL A 180 -11.57 -1.20 4.84
C VAL A 180 -12.46 0.03 4.66
N LEU A 181 -11.92 1.20 5.00
CA LEU A 181 -12.63 2.49 4.88
C LEU A 181 -12.27 3.19 3.57
N VAL A 182 -10.97 3.40 3.31
CA VAL A 182 -10.46 4.09 2.11
C VAL A 182 -8.99 3.75 1.89
N VAL A 183 -8.57 3.74 0.63
CA VAL A 183 -7.17 3.72 0.20
C VAL A 183 -6.91 5.01 -0.58
N THR A 184 -5.83 5.72 -0.26
CA THR A 184 -5.54 7.04 -0.83
C THR A 184 -4.03 7.35 -0.80
N GLU A 185 -3.54 8.17 -1.73
CA GLU A 185 -2.19 8.75 -1.65
C GLU A 185 -2.09 9.85 -0.57
N GLU A 186 -3.23 10.40 -0.12
CA GLU A 186 -3.27 11.44 0.91
C GLU A 186 -3.04 10.88 2.31
N SER A 187 -2.07 11.44 3.03
CA SER A 187 -1.71 11.04 4.40
C SER A 187 -2.73 11.43 5.49
N LYS A 188 -3.87 12.03 5.10
CA LYS A 188 -4.90 12.52 6.00
C LYS A 188 -6.26 12.21 5.42
N ILE A 189 -7.17 11.71 6.26
CA ILE A 189 -8.58 11.59 5.89
C ILE A 189 -9.46 12.32 6.90
N VAL A 190 -10.65 12.70 6.45
CA VAL A 190 -11.57 13.57 7.18
C VAL A 190 -12.90 12.85 7.37
N LEU A 191 -13.20 12.49 8.62
CA LEU A 191 -14.50 11.95 9.02
C LEU A 191 -15.43 13.14 9.28
N ASN A 192 -16.55 13.24 8.55
CA ASN A 192 -17.42 14.40 8.54
C ASN A 192 -18.84 14.04 8.97
N GLN A 193 -19.50 14.91 9.74
CA GLN A 193 -20.82 14.67 10.34
C GLN A 193 -20.85 13.41 11.24
N LEU A 194 -19.89 13.34 12.16
CA LEU A 194 -19.65 12.17 13.02
C LEU A 194 -20.93 11.61 13.66
N SER A 195 -21.18 10.32 13.48
CA SER A 195 -22.23 9.57 14.18
C SER A 195 -21.65 8.82 15.38
N VAL A 196 -22.37 8.70 16.49
CA VAL A 196 -21.97 7.84 17.64
C VAL A 196 -21.69 6.38 17.20
N SER A 197 -22.27 5.93 16.09
CA SER A 197 -22.01 4.61 15.50
C SER A 197 -20.62 4.46 14.86
N GLU A 198 -19.92 5.55 14.58
CA GLU A 198 -18.55 5.60 14.00
C GLU A 198 -17.45 5.53 15.06
N GLN A 199 -17.84 5.48 16.35
CA GLN A 199 -16.91 5.27 17.46
C GLN A 199 -16.19 3.93 17.30
N GLY A 200 -14.88 3.90 17.56
CA GLY A 200 -14.08 2.67 17.43
C GLY A 200 -12.59 2.92 17.30
N VAL A 201 -11.85 1.88 16.92
CA VAL A 201 -10.43 2.00 16.57
C VAL A 201 -10.28 2.05 15.05
N TYR A 202 -9.57 3.06 14.57
CA TYR A 202 -9.13 3.20 13.19
C TYR A 202 -7.66 2.79 13.11
N ARG A 203 -7.27 2.11 12.03
CA ARG A 203 -5.90 1.71 11.74
C ARG A 203 -5.52 2.26 10.38
N CYS A 204 -4.43 3.02 10.34
CA CYS A 204 -3.74 3.43 9.13
C CYS A 204 -2.53 2.51 8.92
N LEU A 205 -2.37 2.01 7.69
CA LEU A 205 -1.17 1.35 7.22
C LEU A 205 -0.64 2.14 6.00
N LEU A 206 0.66 2.46 5.99
CA LEU A 206 1.33 2.94 4.79
C LEU A 206 2.00 1.75 4.11
N LEU A 207 1.53 1.40 2.92
CA LEU A 207 2.04 0.27 2.15
C LEU A 207 2.83 0.75 0.93
N ASP A 208 3.92 0.07 0.60
CA ASP A 208 4.57 0.26 -0.71
C ASP A 208 3.80 -0.45 -1.84
N LYS A 209 4.19 -0.20 -3.08
CA LYS A 209 3.67 -0.88 -4.28
C LYS A 209 3.76 -2.43 -4.28
N HIS A 210 4.49 -3.04 -3.34
CA HIS A 210 4.64 -4.48 -3.18
C HIS A 210 3.78 -5.03 -2.02
N GLY A 211 3.06 -4.17 -1.29
CA GLY A 211 2.30 -4.53 -0.09
C GLY A 211 3.16 -4.62 1.17
N THR A 212 4.41 -4.13 1.15
CA THR A 212 5.28 -4.05 2.32
C THR A 212 4.75 -2.98 3.27
N GLU A 213 4.51 -3.35 4.53
CA GLU A 213 4.12 -2.40 5.57
C GLU A 213 5.31 -1.52 5.97
N LEU A 214 5.23 -0.22 5.62
CA LEU A 214 6.23 0.78 5.97
C LEU A 214 5.93 1.42 7.33
N SER A 215 4.68 1.76 7.59
CA SER A 215 4.25 2.24 8.91
C SER A 215 2.83 1.80 9.26
N ARG A 216 2.59 1.65 10.56
CA ARG A 216 1.30 1.31 11.17
C ARG A 216 0.99 2.28 12.28
N MET A 217 -0.25 2.74 12.34
CA MET A 217 -0.69 3.68 13.36
C MET A 217 -2.16 3.47 13.70
N HIS A 218 -2.51 3.65 14.97
CA HIS A 218 -3.86 3.45 15.48
C HIS A 218 -4.45 4.76 16.01
N PHE A 219 -5.75 4.98 15.76
CA PHE A 219 -6.52 6.09 16.32
C PHE A 219 -7.72 5.53 17.09
N ILE A 220 -7.86 5.89 18.36
CA ILE A 220 -9.00 5.51 19.20
C ILE A 220 -9.97 6.69 19.22
N LEU A 221 -11.03 6.61 18.41
CA LEU A 221 -12.03 7.67 18.30
C LEU A 221 -13.15 7.45 19.32
N ASN A 222 -13.32 8.40 20.24
CA ASN A 222 -14.44 8.50 21.16
C ASN A 222 -15.38 9.63 20.72
N ILE A 223 -16.69 9.37 20.65
CA ILE A 223 -17.66 10.35 20.15
C ILE A 223 -18.60 10.75 21.29
N ILE A 224 -18.68 12.04 21.56
CA ILE A 224 -19.60 12.62 22.55
C ILE A 224 -20.95 12.83 21.84
N PRO A 225 -22.03 12.13 22.25
CA PRO A 225 -23.35 12.34 21.66
C PRO A 225 -23.78 13.80 21.83
N SER A 226 -24.41 14.37 20.82
CA SER A 226 -24.97 15.70 20.94
C SER A 226 -26.08 15.65 21.99
N PRO A 227 -26.18 16.61 22.93
CA PRO A 227 -27.25 16.60 23.91
C PRO A 227 -28.57 16.68 23.15
N SER A 228 -29.33 15.56 23.17
CA SER A 228 -30.62 15.48 22.48
C SER A 228 -31.42 16.71 22.84
N SER A 229 -31.82 17.51 21.85
CA SER A 229 -32.66 18.67 22.10
C SER A 229 -33.82 18.21 22.96
N THR A 230 -33.94 18.74 24.17
CA THR A 230 -35.07 18.44 25.06
C THR A 230 -36.33 18.54 24.21
N PRO A 231 -37.23 17.53 24.23
CA PRO A 231 -38.43 17.57 23.40
C PRO A 231 -39.14 18.89 23.68
N ARG A 232 -39.07 19.83 22.73
CA ARG A 232 -39.81 21.08 22.85
C ARG A 232 -41.25 20.65 23.01
N PRO A 233 -41.95 20.98 24.11
CA PRO A 233 -43.35 20.65 24.24
C PRO A 233 -44.03 21.31 23.05
N ILE A 234 -44.50 20.48 22.11
CA ILE A 234 -45.28 20.94 20.97
C ILE A 234 -46.45 21.69 21.59
N PRO A 235 -46.67 22.98 21.26
CA PRO A 235 -47.82 23.70 21.78
C PRO A 235 -49.07 22.96 21.35
N THR A 236 -49.70 22.25 22.28
CA THR A 236 -50.97 21.57 22.04
C THR A 236 -52.01 22.65 21.77
N LEU A 237 -52.34 22.83 20.49
CA LEU A 237 -53.55 23.52 20.08
C LEU A 237 -54.74 22.90 20.84
N PRO A 238 -55.71 23.72 21.30
CA PRO A 238 -56.87 23.21 22.00
C PRO A 238 -57.60 22.18 21.14
N ALA A 239 -57.97 21.06 21.75
CA ALA A 239 -58.61 19.96 21.03
C ALA A 239 -59.94 20.42 20.39
N LEU A 240 -60.05 20.29 19.07
CA LEU A 240 -61.35 20.41 18.41
C LEU A 240 -62.29 19.29 18.89
N PRO A 241 -63.60 19.56 19.00
CA PRO A 241 -64.58 18.55 19.39
C PRO A 241 -64.54 17.37 18.41
N SER A 242 -64.48 16.16 18.97
CA SER A 242 -64.35 14.91 18.21
C SER A 242 -65.58 14.66 17.33
N LEU A 243 -65.44 14.88 16.02
CA LEU A 243 -66.43 14.44 15.05
C LEU A 243 -66.27 12.92 14.85
N ASP A 244 -67.25 12.15 15.36
CA ASP A 244 -67.19 10.68 15.52
C ASP A 244 -67.34 9.93 14.17
N LEU A 245 -66.34 10.08 13.30
CA LEU A 245 -66.22 9.35 12.03
C LEU A 245 -65.78 7.90 12.27
N ARG A 246 -66.76 7.06 12.66
CA ARG A 246 -66.58 5.61 12.78
C ARG A 246 -66.05 5.01 11.47
N PRO A 247 -64.90 4.32 11.48
CA PRO A 247 -64.49 3.53 10.33
C PRO A 247 -65.51 2.41 10.10
N THR A 248 -66.01 2.30 8.87
CA THR A 248 -66.91 1.24 8.46
C THR A 248 -66.23 -0.11 8.71
N ARG A 249 -66.83 -0.97 9.55
CA ARG A 249 -66.33 -2.35 9.74
C ARG A 249 -66.30 -3.05 8.38
N LEU A 250 -65.09 -3.26 7.84
CA LEU A 250 -64.91 -4.13 6.68
C LEU A 250 -65.36 -5.53 7.10
N HIS A 251 -66.43 -6.01 6.47
CA HIS A 251 -67.19 -7.17 6.91
C HIS A 251 -66.32 -8.43 6.78
N ARG A 252 -66.10 -9.13 7.90
CA ARG A 252 -65.28 -10.35 7.98
C ARG A 252 -65.68 -11.39 6.93
N ASP A 253 -66.96 -11.41 6.59
CA ASP A 253 -67.56 -12.38 5.67
C ASP A 253 -67.17 -12.08 4.21
N THR A 254 -66.88 -10.82 3.85
CA THR A 254 -66.34 -10.47 2.51
C THR A 254 -64.94 -11.04 2.29
N LEU A 255 -64.08 -11.07 3.32
CA LEU A 255 -62.76 -11.69 3.24
C LEU A 255 -62.84 -13.22 3.10
N ILE A 256 -63.80 -13.85 3.80
CA ILE A 256 -64.06 -15.29 3.69
C ILE A 256 -64.56 -15.63 2.27
N ILE A 257 -65.45 -14.82 1.70
CA ILE A 257 -65.93 -14.99 0.31
C ILE A 257 -64.77 -14.89 -0.69
N ILE A 258 -63.88 -13.89 -0.57
CA ILE A 258 -62.73 -13.74 -1.47
C ILE A 258 -61.78 -14.94 -1.37
N LEU A 259 -61.48 -15.43 -0.16
CA LEU A 259 -60.66 -16.63 0.06
C LEU A 259 -61.32 -17.90 -0.52
N ALA A 260 -62.63 -18.04 -0.39
CA ALA A 260 -63.37 -19.16 -0.99
C ALA A 260 -63.29 -19.13 -2.53
N PHE A 261 -63.51 -17.96 -3.16
CA PHE A 261 -63.35 -17.83 -4.61
C PHE A 261 -61.92 -18.13 -5.09
N LEU A 262 -60.89 -17.66 -4.37
CA LEU A 262 -59.49 -17.93 -4.72
C LEU A 262 -59.15 -19.43 -4.65
N THR A 263 -59.66 -20.16 -3.66
CA THR A 263 -59.42 -21.62 -3.57
C THR A 263 -60.13 -22.40 -4.69
N VAL A 264 -61.37 -22.03 -5.04
CA VAL A 264 -62.10 -22.64 -6.16
C VAL A 264 -61.42 -22.39 -7.52
N VAL A 265 -60.92 -21.17 -7.75
CA VAL A 265 -60.15 -20.84 -8.97
C VAL A 265 -58.82 -21.61 -9.02
N SER A 266 -58.11 -21.75 -7.90
CA SER A 266 -56.87 -22.52 -7.83
C SER A 266 -57.08 -24.01 -8.12
N ILE A 267 -58.11 -24.62 -7.55
CA ILE A 267 -58.44 -26.04 -7.77
C ILE A 267 -58.85 -26.29 -9.22
N SER A 268 -59.70 -25.44 -9.80
CA SER A 268 -60.14 -25.59 -11.19
C SER A 268 -59.00 -25.40 -12.21
N ALA A 269 -58.11 -24.43 -11.99
CA ALA A 269 -56.89 -24.28 -12.79
C ALA A 269 -55.97 -25.50 -12.69
N SER A 270 -55.78 -26.04 -11.48
CA SER A 270 -54.95 -27.23 -11.25
C SER A 270 -55.49 -28.47 -11.96
N LEU A 271 -56.81 -28.69 -11.92
CA LEU A 271 -57.46 -29.80 -12.63
C LEU A 271 -57.32 -29.66 -14.16
N ALA A 272 -57.47 -28.45 -14.70
CA ALA A 272 -57.27 -28.20 -16.13
C ALA A 272 -55.84 -28.52 -16.59
N ILE A 273 -54.83 -28.16 -15.78
CA ILE A 273 -53.42 -28.49 -16.05
C ILE A 273 -53.19 -30.01 -16.02
N ILE A 274 -53.75 -30.72 -15.02
CA ILE A 274 -53.64 -32.19 -14.93
C ILE A 274 -54.27 -32.88 -16.15
N VAL A 275 -55.48 -32.47 -16.56
CA VAL A 275 -56.14 -33.03 -17.76
C VAL A 275 -55.35 -32.73 -19.04
N SER A 276 -54.77 -31.53 -19.16
CA SER A 276 -53.88 -31.17 -20.28
C SER A 276 -52.62 -32.05 -20.33
N LEU A 277 -51.99 -32.29 -19.18
CA LEU A 277 -50.82 -33.18 -19.08
C LEU A 277 -51.17 -34.65 -19.38
N CYS A 278 -52.29 -35.15 -18.86
CA CYS A 278 -52.76 -36.52 -19.14
C CYS A 278 -53.10 -36.72 -20.62
N THR A 279 -53.77 -35.75 -21.26
CA THR A 279 -54.08 -35.82 -22.70
C THR A 279 -52.82 -35.72 -23.56
N MET A 280 -51.87 -34.82 -23.23
CA MET A 280 -50.54 -34.77 -23.84
C MET A 280 -49.78 -36.10 -23.74
N MET A 281 -49.82 -36.77 -22.58
CA MET A 281 -49.17 -38.08 -22.38
C MET A 281 -49.87 -39.21 -23.17
N MET A 282 -51.20 -39.22 -23.25
CA MET A 282 -51.95 -40.17 -24.07
C MET A 282 -51.66 -39.98 -25.58
N VAL A 283 -51.60 -38.73 -26.06
CA VAL A 283 -51.24 -38.41 -27.45
C VAL A 283 -49.79 -38.77 -27.77
N LYS A 284 -48.84 -38.57 -26.83
CA LYS A 284 -47.46 -39.06 -26.98
C LYS A 284 -47.39 -40.59 -27.04
N ARG A 285 -48.18 -41.31 -26.23
CA ARG A 285 -48.28 -42.78 -26.28
C ARG A 285 -48.86 -43.30 -27.59
N GLN A 286 -49.83 -42.62 -28.21
CA GLN A 286 -50.33 -43.02 -29.53
C GLN A 286 -49.31 -42.78 -30.65
N LYS A 287 -48.46 -41.75 -30.55
CA LYS A 287 -47.42 -41.48 -31.56
C LYS A 287 -46.22 -42.45 -31.51
N SER A 288 -46.00 -43.18 -30.42
CA SER A 288 -44.89 -44.15 -30.30
C SER A 288 -45.24 -45.59 -30.75
N VAL A 289 -46.45 -45.84 -31.27
CA VAL A 289 -46.95 -47.20 -31.59
C VAL A 289 -47.00 -47.48 -33.11
N ARG A 290 -46.68 -46.52 -34.00
CA ARG A 290 -46.91 -46.63 -35.45
C ARG A 290 -45.66 -46.69 -36.35
N THR A 291 -44.48 -47.10 -35.85
CA THR A 291 -43.29 -47.28 -36.73
C THR A 291 -42.28 -48.34 -36.24
N ARG A 292 -42.39 -49.58 -36.78
CA ARG A 292 -41.44 -50.73 -36.88
C ARG A 292 -42.05 -51.76 -37.87
N PRO A 293 -41.40 -52.88 -38.32
CA PRO A 293 -40.01 -53.38 -38.18
C PRO A 293 -39.06 -52.69 -39.21
N LYS A 294 -37.83 -53.11 -39.55
CA LYS A 294 -36.89 -54.24 -39.21
C LYS A 294 -35.60 -53.66 -38.57
N GLU A 295 -34.58 -54.33 -38.04
CA GLU A 295 -34.00 -55.71 -38.07
C GLU A 295 -33.19 -56.09 -39.32
N ASP A 296 -31.87 -55.96 -39.25
CA ASP A 296 -30.88 -57.00 -39.61
C ASP A 296 -29.52 -56.66 -38.96
N GLU A 297 -28.63 -57.64 -38.87
CA GLU A 297 -27.50 -57.70 -37.93
C GLU A 297 -26.14 -57.18 -38.48
N GLU A 298 -25.21 -57.03 -37.52
CA GLU A 298 -23.83 -57.54 -37.59
C GLU A 298 -22.62 -56.65 -38.00
N VAL A 299 -21.50 -57.02 -37.35
CA VAL A 299 -20.07 -56.82 -37.68
C VAL A 299 -19.36 -55.50 -37.28
N GLN A 300 -18.07 -55.70 -37.00
CA GLN A 300 -17.14 -54.87 -36.23
C GLN A 300 -16.26 -53.94 -37.10
N ASN A 301 -15.49 -53.12 -36.36
CA ASN A 301 -14.08 -52.78 -36.57
C ASN A 301 -13.65 -51.45 -37.25
N GLU A 302 -12.63 -50.89 -36.59
CA GLU A 302 -11.45 -50.19 -37.09
C GLU A 302 -11.59 -48.86 -37.86
N GLN A 303 -11.40 -47.76 -37.11
CA GLN A 303 -10.13 -47.01 -37.09
C GLN A 303 -9.53 -46.54 -38.43
N SER A 304 -9.46 -45.21 -38.64
CA SER A 304 -8.27 -44.44 -39.12
C SER A 304 -8.64 -43.13 -39.87
N ASP A 305 -7.86 -42.09 -39.55
CA ASP A 305 -7.39 -40.96 -40.37
C ASP A 305 -8.34 -39.87 -40.92
N GLN A 306 -8.37 -38.77 -40.16
CA GLN A 306 -7.63 -37.53 -40.49
C GLN A 306 -7.82 -36.88 -41.88
N LYS A 307 -8.34 -35.63 -41.94
CA LYS A 307 -7.58 -34.40 -42.33
C LYS A 307 -8.41 -33.13 -42.62
N ASN A 308 -8.58 -32.30 -41.58
CA ASN A 308 -8.19 -30.89 -41.50
C ASN A 308 -8.60 -29.82 -42.56
N ARG A 309 -9.45 -28.85 -42.13
CA ARG A 309 -9.49 -27.39 -42.43
C ARG A 309 -10.71 -26.80 -41.69
N SER A 310 -10.77 -25.61 -41.06
CA SER A 310 -9.87 -24.51 -40.65
C SER A 310 -10.64 -23.76 -39.52
N GLY A 311 -10.10 -22.95 -38.59
CA GLY A 311 -8.74 -22.53 -38.25
C GLY A 311 -8.79 -21.36 -37.24
N LEU A 312 -7.66 -21.05 -36.58
CA LEU A 312 -7.45 -19.95 -35.59
C LEU A 312 -8.23 -20.13 -34.26
N ILE A 313 -7.73 -19.73 -33.08
CA ILE A 313 -6.81 -18.61 -32.74
C ILE A 313 -5.57 -19.07 -31.94
N LYS A 314 -4.46 -18.32 -32.06
CA LYS A 314 -3.18 -18.56 -31.38
C LYS A 314 -3.18 -18.08 -29.92
N HIS A 315 -2.80 -18.98 -29.01
CA HIS A 315 -1.64 -18.96 -28.10
C HIS A 315 -1.08 -17.66 -27.43
N PRO A 316 -0.31 -17.81 -26.31
CA PRO A 316 -0.26 -16.86 -25.20
C PRO A 316 1.08 -16.15 -25.07
N ILE A 317 1.23 -15.30 -24.04
CA ILE A 317 2.55 -14.87 -23.55
C ILE A 317 2.60 -14.87 -22.01
N LYS A 318 3.68 -15.44 -21.45
CA LYS A 318 4.15 -15.26 -20.06
C LYS A 318 5.13 -14.08 -20.01
N TYR A 319 5.18 -13.35 -18.91
CA TYR A 319 6.40 -12.73 -18.36
C TYR A 319 6.35 -12.92 -16.83
N VAL A 320 7.41 -13.40 -16.16
CA VAL A 320 8.71 -12.76 -15.87
C VAL A 320 8.53 -11.53 -15.01
#